data_AF-A0A757W1G9-F1
#
_entry.id   AF-A0A757W1G9-F1
#
_cell.length_a   1.000
_cell.length_b   1.000
_cell.length_c   1.000
_cell.angle_alpha   90.00
_cell.angle_beta   90.00
_cell.angle_gamma   90.00
#
_symmetry.space_group_name_H-M   'P 1'
#
loop_
_entity.id
_entity.type
_entity.pdbx_description
1 polymer ?
#
loop_
_entity_poly.entity_id
_entity_poly.type
_entity_poly.pdbx_seq_one_letter_code
_entity_poly.pdbx_strand_id
1 'polypeptide(L)'
;MNRLLKGRGKILAALFMLSGAVSLPAWACQVTSGTIDMPGVNIRLSNIQQGATLYRGSHHINYTCNAPGADYSLQTNLAFTSAFYANIMNSDFGRSGLGVNIIIEEKDSPEVTITWAELKSHRAGDLFQFGKNRKGDTGVVPFEPVYLSAKITLVLFVDNKFNNTQNFMVNGMDALTVYNSSSPGITESGPKGNAKTGTFSVRILSNSLGKVIVTPLLVNLGNFYTSFKGTKRSAPFTVTAQQQEGVVAPFLMPLKIKFIPQDGLELTDNDTAMKLKNTGNASDNGLQLSIEDTATGDKISFNKDEGMGDISLGGSAASGSVPKTYVAVLSEVPGANVTTGRFEARSTVVVTYE
;
A
#
# COMPACT_ATOMS: atom_id res chain seq x y z
N MET A 1 -62.31 -49.85 31.68
CA MET A 1 -62.20 -50.98 32.64
C MET A 1 -60.93 -51.74 32.32
N ASN A 2 -60.05 -51.85 33.32
CA ASN A 2 -58.72 -52.45 33.30
C ASN A 2 -58.61 -53.81 32.60
N ARG A 3 -57.52 -54.03 31.85
CA ARG A 3 -56.49 -55.00 32.30
C ARG A 3 -55.13 -54.85 31.61
N LEU A 4 -54.14 -54.80 32.50
CA LEU A 4 -52.69 -54.69 32.35
C LEU A 4 -52.00 -55.98 31.83
N LEU A 5 -50.97 -55.77 31.00
CA LEU A 5 -49.56 -56.23 31.05
C LEU A 5 -49.18 -57.69 31.39
N LYS A 6 -48.35 -58.27 30.50
CA LYS A 6 -47.04 -58.96 30.69
C LYS A 6 -46.79 -59.82 29.45
N GLY A 7 -45.63 -59.92 28.79
CA GLY A 7 -44.28 -59.42 28.97
C GLY A 7 -43.34 -60.23 28.05
N ARG A 8 -42.21 -59.61 27.68
CA ARG A 8 -40.95 -60.21 27.17
C ARG A 8 -40.93 -60.82 25.75
N GLY A 9 -40.33 -60.02 24.85
CA GLY A 9 -39.02 -60.38 24.29
C GLY A 9 -39.01 -61.08 22.94
N LYS A 10 -38.89 -60.30 21.85
CA LYS A 10 -38.09 -60.65 20.66
C LYS A 10 -37.51 -59.37 20.06
N ILE A 11 -36.19 -59.26 20.13
CA ILE A 11 -35.38 -58.30 19.37
C ILE A 11 -35.48 -58.73 17.91
N LEU A 12 -36.14 -57.91 17.07
CA LEU A 12 -36.15 -58.09 15.63
C LEU A 12 -34.99 -57.28 15.05
N ALA A 13 -34.07 -57.98 14.38
CA ALA A 13 -32.90 -57.42 13.75
C ALA A 13 -33.29 -56.38 12.68
N ALA A 14 -32.91 -55.13 12.90
CA ALA A 14 -32.85 -54.12 11.86
C ALA A 14 -31.49 -54.28 11.15
N LEU A 15 -31.52 -54.91 9.97
CA LEU A 15 -30.42 -54.91 9.02
C LEU A 15 -30.26 -53.47 8.51
N PHE A 16 -29.44 -52.66 9.16
CA PHE A 16 -28.96 -51.42 8.58
C PHE A 16 -27.97 -51.78 7.48
N MET A 17 -28.43 -51.76 6.23
CA MET A 17 -27.51 -51.63 5.10
C MET A 17 -26.83 -50.27 5.21
N LEU A 18 -25.61 -50.25 5.78
CA LEU A 18 -24.65 -49.19 5.49
C LEU A 18 -24.28 -49.31 4.01
N SER A 19 -25.04 -48.65 3.15
CA SER A 19 -24.51 -48.14 1.90
C SER A 19 -23.50 -47.06 2.27
N GLY A 20 -22.27 -47.49 2.57
CA GLY A 20 -21.14 -46.59 2.54
C GLY A 20 -21.08 -46.01 1.13
N ALA A 21 -21.47 -44.75 0.98
CA ALA A 21 -21.11 -43.98 -0.19
C ALA A 21 -19.59 -43.87 -0.17
N VAL A 22 -18.91 -44.84 -0.80
CA VAL A 22 -17.52 -44.67 -1.18
C VAL A 22 -17.56 -43.59 -2.25
N SER A 23 -17.37 -42.34 -1.83
CA SER A 23 -17.18 -41.26 -2.78
C SER A 23 -15.93 -41.61 -3.58
N LEU A 24 -16.10 -41.76 -4.89
CA LEU A 24 -14.95 -41.83 -5.80
C LEU A 24 -14.06 -40.62 -5.51
N PRO A 25 -12.72 -40.77 -5.49
CA PRO A 25 -11.83 -39.66 -5.26
C PRO A 25 -12.13 -38.59 -6.31
N ALA A 26 -12.54 -37.40 -5.85
CA ALA A 26 -12.77 -36.26 -6.73
C ALA A 26 -11.49 -36.02 -7.55
N TRP A 27 -11.61 -36.13 -8.89
CA TRP A 27 -10.56 -35.85 -9.87
C TRP A 27 -10.29 -34.34 -9.98
N ALA A 28 -9.86 -33.74 -8.87
CA ALA A 28 -9.63 -32.32 -8.75
C ALA A 28 -8.16 -32.03 -8.44
N CYS A 29 -7.67 -30.91 -8.96
CA CYS A 29 -6.51 -30.25 -8.40
C CYS A 29 -6.90 -29.45 -7.14
N GLN A 30 -5.95 -29.37 -6.20
CA GLN A 30 -6.08 -28.65 -4.95
C GLN A 30 -4.81 -27.87 -4.67
N VAL A 31 -4.93 -26.55 -4.49
CA VAL A 31 -3.83 -25.76 -3.92
C VAL A 31 -3.66 -26.14 -2.46
N THR A 32 -2.48 -26.67 -2.11
CA THR A 32 -2.18 -27.18 -0.77
C THR A 32 -1.43 -26.17 0.08
N SER A 33 -0.66 -25.26 -0.53
CA SER A 33 0.01 -24.15 0.16
C SER A 33 0.47 -23.06 -0.81
N GLY A 34 0.76 -21.88 -0.26
CA GLY A 34 1.25 -20.73 -1.00
C GLY A 34 0.29 -19.54 -0.97
N THR A 35 0.86 -18.35 -0.78
CA THR A 35 0.14 -17.08 -0.81
C THR A 35 0.81 -16.17 -1.83
N ILE A 36 0.01 -15.45 -2.59
CA ILE A 36 0.43 -14.52 -3.61
C ILE A 36 0.24 -13.12 -3.03
N ASP A 37 1.19 -12.71 -2.20
CA ASP A 37 1.09 -11.44 -1.47
C ASP A 37 1.70 -10.28 -2.26
N MET A 38 1.00 -9.16 -2.28
CA MET A 38 1.53 -7.91 -2.82
C MET A 38 1.79 -6.92 -1.67
N PRO A 39 2.94 -6.23 -1.64
CA PRO A 39 3.13 -5.13 -0.71
C PRO A 39 2.26 -3.93 -1.12
N GLY A 40 2.08 -3.00 -0.18
CA GLY A 40 1.57 -1.69 -0.53
C GLY A 40 2.54 -0.96 -1.46
N VAL A 41 2.01 -0.31 -2.51
CA VAL A 41 2.82 0.43 -3.49
C VAL A 41 2.41 1.91 -3.45
N ASN A 42 3.38 2.81 -3.25
CA ASN A 42 3.18 4.25 -3.33
C ASN A 42 3.91 4.81 -4.55
N ILE A 43 3.23 5.59 -5.39
CA ILE A 43 3.74 6.04 -6.68
C ILE A 43 3.49 7.53 -6.83
N ARG A 44 4.50 8.29 -7.27
CA ARG A 44 4.36 9.72 -7.55
C ARG A 44 4.00 9.95 -9.02
N LEU A 45 2.94 10.70 -9.28
CA LEU A 45 2.39 10.98 -10.62
C LEU A 45 3.41 11.56 -11.61
N SER A 46 4.39 12.32 -11.13
CA SER A 46 5.44 12.94 -11.96
C SER A 46 6.32 11.94 -12.72
N ASN A 47 6.38 10.67 -12.27
CA ASN A 47 7.33 9.68 -12.77
C ASN A 47 6.67 8.50 -13.50
N ILE A 48 5.38 8.59 -13.83
CA ILE A 48 4.62 7.45 -14.35
C ILE A 48 4.29 7.63 -15.82
N GLN A 49 4.71 6.65 -16.63
CA GLN A 49 4.26 6.49 -18.02
C GLN A 49 3.40 5.23 -18.16
N GLN A 50 2.56 5.21 -19.19
CA GLN A 50 1.84 4.00 -19.57
C GLN A 50 2.84 2.86 -19.86
N GLY A 51 2.54 1.66 -19.40
CA GLY A 51 3.41 0.48 -19.49
C GLY A 51 4.48 0.39 -18.39
N ALA A 52 4.65 1.42 -17.55
CA ALA A 52 5.61 1.36 -16.44
C ALA A 52 5.23 0.24 -15.46
N THR A 53 6.19 -0.64 -15.16
CA THR A 53 6.02 -1.66 -14.12
C THR A 53 6.17 -1.02 -12.75
N LEU A 54 5.16 -1.20 -11.91
CA LEU A 54 5.06 -0.66 -10.56
C LEU A 54 5.53 -1.66 -9.50
N TYR A 55 5.27 -2.95 -9.76
CA TYR A 55 5.70 -4.04 -8.91
C TYR A 55 5.86 -5.31 -9.74
N ARG A 56 6.90 -6.09 -9.41
CA ARG A 56 7.10 -7.46 -9.91
C ARG A 56 7.51 -8.33 -8.73
N GLY A 57 6.71 -9.34 -8.42
CA GLY A 57 6.98 -10.25 -7.31
C GLY A 57 6.62 -11.68 -7.65
N SER A 58 7.47 -12.62 -7.23
CA SER A 58 7.32 -14.05 -7.48
C SER A 58 6.98 -14.79 -6.20
N HIS A 59 6.02 -15.70 -6.28
CA HIS A 59 5.48 -16.48 -5.17
C HIS A 59 5.41 -17.94 -5.56
N HIS A 60 5.63 -18.84 -4.60
CA HIS A 60 5.52 -20.27 -4.83
C HIS A 60 4.18 -20.78 -4.32
N ILE A 61 3.52 -21.59 -5.16
CA ILE A 61 2.36 -22.39 -4.76
C ILE A 61 2.70 -23.87 -4.90
N ASN A 62 2.18 -24.67 -3.99
CA ASN A 62 2.16 -26.11 -4.12
C ASN A 62 0.72 -26.55 -4.30
N TYR A 63 0.52 -27.57 -5.13
CA TYR A 63 -0.79 -28.14 -5.38
C TYR A 63 -0.68 -29.63 -5.63
N THR A 64 -1.77 -30.32 -5.34
CA THR A 64 -1.91 -31.75 -5.58
C THR A 64 -2.99 -31.95 -6.61
N CYS A 65 -2.70 -32.76 -7.63
CA CYS A 65 -3.67 -33.13 -8.66
C CYS A 65 -3.84 -34.63 -8.67
N ASN A 66 -5.08 -35.11 -8.69
CA ASN A 66 -5.34 -36.53 -8.89
C ASN A 66 -5.28 -36.84 -10.39
N ALA A 67 -4.50 -37.84 -10.76
CA ALA A 67 -4.43 -38.28 -12.15
C ALA A 67 -5.76 -38.94 -12.57
N PRO A 68 -6.39 -38.49 -13.67
CA PRO A 68 -7.43 -39.29 -14.31
C PRO A 68 -6.82 -40.62 -14.78
N GLY A 69 -7.63 -41.66 -14.99
CA GLY A 69 -7.16 -43.04 -15.22
C GLY A 69 -6.11 -43.25 -16.33
N ALA A 70 -5.70 -44.50 -16.57
CA ALA A 70 -4.57 -44.86 -17.47
C ALA A 70 -4.63 -44.28 -18.90
N ASP A 71 -5.82 -43.97 -19.43
CA ASP A 71 -6.01 -43.47 -20.80
C ASP A 71 -6.05 -41.92 -20.91
N TYR A 72 -5.88 -41.20 -19.81
CA TYR A 72 -6.17 -39.77 -19.74
C TYR A 72 -4.91 -38.90 -19.64
N SER A 73 -4.97 -37.70 -20.23
CA SER A 73 -3.94 -36.67 -20.08
C SER A 73 -4.21 -35.84 -18.83
N LEU A 74 -3.26 -35.76 -17.91
CA LEU A 74 -3.25 -34.73 -16.87
C LEU A 74 -2.63 -33.44 -17.46
N GLN A 75 -3.48 -32.46 -17.76
CA GLN A 75 -3.08 -31.10 -18.14
C GLN A 75 -3.53 -30.13 -17.05
N THR A 76 -2.59 -29.37 -16.52
CA THR A 76 -2.85 -28.33 -15.53
C THR A 76 -3.37 -27.06 -16.19
N ASN A 77 -4.35 -26.44 -15.55
CA ASN A 77 -4.96 -25.18 -15.96
C ASN A 77 -5.08 -24.25 -14.77
N LEU A 78 -4.90 -22.96 -15.00
CA LEU A 78 -5.10 -21.90 -14.03
C LEU A 78 -6.43 -21.23 -14.33
N ALA A 79 -7.22 -20.94 -13.31
CA ALA A 79 -8.37 -20.06 -13.41
C ALA A 79 -8.29 -18.99 -12.33
N PHE A 80 -8.79 -17.80 -12.61
CA PHE A 80 -9.01 -16.79 -11.58
C PHE A 80 -10.42 -16.91 -11.00
N THR A 81 -10.54 -16.61 -9.71
CA THR A 81 -11.82 -16.73 -8.99
C THR A 81 -12.77 -15.57 -9.33
N SER A 82 -14.04 -15.72 -8.97
CA SER A 82 -15.01 -14.61 -9.02
C SER A 82 -14.61 -13.44 -8.12
N ALA A 83 -13.95 -13.71 -6.98
CA ALA A 83 -13.44 -12.68 -6.09
C ALA A 83 -12.30 -11.88 -6.74
N PHE A 84 -11.36 -12.55 -7.42
CA PHE A 84 -10.31 -11.89 -8.18
C PHE A 84 -10.88 -11.00 -9.28
N TYR A 85 -11.81 -11.54 -10.06
CA TYR A 85 -12.48 -10.77 -11.11
C TYR A 85 -13.18 -9.53 -10.54
N ALA A 86 -13.93 -9.68 -9.44
CA ALA A 86 -14.66 -8.58 -8.82
C ALA A 86 -13.73 -7.49 -8.24
N ASN A 87 -12.66 -7.87 -7.55
CA ASN A 87 -11.82 -6.93 -6.80
C ASN A 87 -10.65 -6.34 -7.61
N ILE A 88 -10.25 -6.97 -8.71
CA ILE A 88 -9.13 -6.49 -9.56
C ILE A 88 -9.66 -5.97 -10.89
N MET A 89 -10.42 -6.78 -11.61
CA MET A 89 -10.79 -6.45 -12.99
C MET A 89 -12.03 -5.57 -13.08
N ASN A 90 -13.05 -5.86 -12.27
CA ASN A 90 -14.33 -5.14 -12.28
C ASN A 90 -14.45 -4.07 -11.17
N SER A 91 -13.37 -3.78 -10.47
CA SER A 91 -13.30 -2.74 -9.43
C SER A 91 -12.72 -1.44 -9.98
N ASP A 92 -12.66 -0.42 -9.13
CA ASP A 92 -11.94 0.81 -9.44
C ASP A 92 -10.46 0.55 -9.77
N PHE A 93 -9.85 -0.54 -9.27
CA PHE A 93 -8.47 -0.92 -9.60
C PHE A 93 -8.26 -1.07 -11.11
N GLY A 94 -9.00 -1.99 -11.74
CA GLY A 94 -8.86 -2.27 -13.17
C GLY A 94 -9.43 -1.18 -14.07
N ARG A 95 -10.45 -0.44 -13.59
CA ARG A 95 -11.05 0.67 -14.36
C ARG A 95 -10.22 1.96 -14.34
N SER A 96 -9.41 2.18 -13.31
CA SER A 96 -8.69 3.44 -13.14
C SER A 96 -7.40 3.54 -13.93
N GLY A 97 -6.96 2.45 -14.57
CA GLY A 97 -5.74 2.41 -15.37
C GLY A 97 -4.60 1.60 -14.75
N LEU A 98 -4.85 0.76 -13.75
CA LEU A 98 -3.91 -0.27 -13.32
C LEU A 98 -4.16 -1.56 -14.10
N GLY A 99 -3.08 -2.28 -14.41
CA GLY A 99 -3.13 -3.60 -15.03
C GLY A 99 -2.24 -4.59 -14.30
N VAL A 100 -2.58 -5.88 -14.42
CA VAL A 100 -1.79 -6.98 -13.86
C VAL A 100 -1.54 -8.02 -14.95
N ASN A 101 -0.28 -8.41 -15.13
CA ASN A 101 0.04 -9.66 -15.83
C ASN A 101 0.32 -10.75 -14.79
N ILE A 102 -0.08 -11.98 -15.10
CA ILE A 102 0.23 -13.16 -14.31
C ILE A 102 1.14 -14.04 -15.14
N ILE A 103 2.28 -14.41 -14.56
CA ILE A 103 3.24 -15.28 -15.20
C ILE A 103 3.35 -16.53 -14.35
N ILE A 104 3.12 -17.70 -14.93
CA ILE A 104 3.14 -18.98 -14.21
C ILE A 104 4.15 -19.94 -14.84
N GLU A 105 4.97 -20.55 -14.00
CA GLU A 105 5.97 -21.53 -14.37
C GLU A 105 5.83 -22.73 -13.44
N GLU A 106 5.23 -23.83 -13.94
CA GLU A 106 5.29 -25.12 -13.26
C GLU A 106 6.73 -25.64 -13.33
N LYS A 107 7.20 -26.28 -12.26
CA LYS A 107 8.54 -26.83 -12.21
C LYS A 107 8.86 -27.67 -13.46
N ASP A 108 10.03 -27.43 -14.05
CA ASP A 108 10.54 -28.13 -15.24
C ASP A 108 9.65 -27.96 -16.50
N SER A 109 8.81 -26.92 -16.54
CA SER A 109 7.96 -26.57 -17.68
C SER A 109 8.22 -25.14 -18.16
N PRO A 110 7.92 -24.81 -19.43
CA PRO A 110 8.00 -23.44 -19.92
C PRO A 110 7.10 -22.48 -19.15
N GLU A 111 7.55 -21.24 -19.02
CA GLU A 111 6.77 -20.14 -18.46
C GLU A 111 5.60 -19.76 -19.39
N VAL A 112 4.44 -19.52 -18.80
CA VAL A 112 3.23 -19.01 -19.48
C VAL A 112 2.90 -17.63 -18.94
N THR A 113 2.77 -16.65 -19.83
CA THR A 113 2.33 -15.29 -19.47
C THR A 113 0.87 -15.13 -19.85
N ILE A 114 0.05 -14.77 -18.87
CA ILE A 114 -1.34 -14.35 -19.04
C ILE A 114 -1.34 -12.82 -18.90
N THR A 115 -1.54 -12.15 -20.02
CA THR A 115 -1.52 -10.69 -20.10
C THR A 115 -2.81 -10.08 -19.53
N TRP A 116 -2.74 -8.81 -19.15
CA TRP A 116 -3.91 -8.06 -18.73
C TRP A 116 -5.01 -7.99 -19.79
N ALA A 117 -4.64 -7.96 -21.07
CA ALA A 117 -5.59 -8.01 -22.17
C ALA A 117 -6.33 -9.35 -22.23
N GLU A 118 -5.61 -10.46 -22.08
CA GLU A 118 -6.21 -11.80 -22.00
C GLU A 118 -7.08 -11.94 -20.75
N LEU A 119 -6.63 -11.48 -19.59
CA LEU A 119 -7.47 -11.50 -18.39
C LEU A 119 -8.80 -10.79 -18.66
N LYS A 120 -8.76 -9.56 -19.19
CA LYS A 120 -9.97 -8.76 -19.50
C LYS A 120 -10.93 -9.42 -20.50
N SER A 121 -10.45 -10.29 -21.40
CA SER A 121 -11.31 -10.98 -22.38
C SER A 121 -11.97 -12.25 -21.84
N HIS A 122 -11.57 -12.72 -20.65
CA HIS A 122 -12.05 -13.96 -20.04
C HIS A 122 -12.97 -13.69 -18.84
N ARG A 123 -13.84 -14.66 -18.54
CA ARG A 123 -14.71 -14.68 -17.36
C ARG A 123 -14.05 -15.43 -16.21
N ALA A 124 -14.53 -15.18 -15.00
CA ALA A 124 -14.13 -15.97 -13.84
C ALA A 124 -14.40 -17.46 -14.08
N GLY A 125 -13.39 -18.29 -13.82
CA GLY A 125 -13.44 -19.73 -14.09
C GLY A 125 -12.94 -20.16 -15.48
N ASP A 126 -12.67 -19.24 -16.40
CA ASP A 126 -12.04 -19.58 -17.67
C ASP A 126 -10.63 -20.12 -17.44
N LEU A 127 -10.24 -21.12 -18.24
CA LEU A 127 -9.06 -21.94 -18.03
C LEU A 127 -7.88 -21.48 -18.90
N PHE A 128 -6.73 -21.24 -18.27
CA PHE A 128 -5.45 -20.99 -18.92
C PHE A 128 -4.54 -22.21 -18.76
N GLN A 129 -4.18 -22.87 -19.84
CA GLN A 129 -3.27 -24.03 -19.80
C GLN A 129 -1.87 -23.60 -19.36
N PHE A 130 -1.28 -24.36 -18.43
CA PHE A 130 0.11 -24.21 -18.03
C PHE A 130 0.70 -25.57 -17.64
N GLY A 131 2.03 -25.67 -17.56
CA GLY A 131 2.70 -26.91 -17.17
C GLY A 131 2.66 -28.00 -18.23
N LYS A 132 3.26 -29.15 -17.92
CA LYS A 132 3.43 -30.27 -18.86
C LYS A 132 2.14 -31.10 -18.98
N ASN A 133 1.78 -31.48 -20.20
CA ASN A 133 0.81 -32.55 -20.44
C ASN A 133 1.45 -33.90 -20.06
N ARG A 134 0.88 -34.59 -19.06
CA ARG A 134 1.44 -35.85 -18.51
C ARG A 134 0.77 -37.11 -19.06
N LYS A 135 0.24 -37.07 -20.28
CA LYS A 135 -0.31 -38.27 -20.93
C LYS A 135 0.78 -39.34 -21.10
N GLY A 136 0.56 -40.53 -20.53
CA GLY A 136 1.49 -41.66 -20.64
C GLY A 136 2.80 -41.49 -19.87
N ASP A 137 2.85 -40.56 -18.91
CA ASP A 137 4.02 -40.40 -18.04
C ASP A 137 4.09 -41.58 -17.05
N THR A 138 5.19 -42.35 -17.08
CA THR A 138 5.37 -43.54 -16.24
C THR A 138 5.43 -43.22 -14.74
N GLY A 139 5.68 -41.96 -14.39
CA GLY A 139 5.65 -41.47 -13.01
C GLY A 139 4.26 -41.08 -12.50
N VAL A 140 3.23 -41.13 -13.35
CA VAL A 140 1.85 -40.78 -12.97
C VAL A 140 1.01 -42.04 -12.90
N VAL A 141 0.66 -42.44 -11.67
CA VAL A 141 -0.19 -43.61 -11.42
C VAL A 141 -1.66 -43.16 -11.41
N PRO A 142 -2.54 -43.87 -12.14
CA PRO A 142 -3.98 -43.63 -12.10
C PRO A 142 -4.54 -43.52 -10.68
N PHE A 143 -5.34 -42.49 -10.42
CA PHE A 143 -5.99 -42.23 -9.13
C PHE A 143 -5.06 -41.94 -7.94
N GLU A 144 -3.75 -41.85 -8.17
CA GLU A 144 -2.80 -41.39 -7.15
C GLU A 144 -2.60 -39.87 -7.21
N PRO A 145 -2.37 -39.23 -6.04
CA PRO A 145 -2.07 -37.81 -5.98
C PRO A 145 -0.68 -37.52 -6.56
N VAL A 146 -0.63 -36.59 -7.53
CA VAL A 146 0.60 -36.01 -8.04
C VAL A 146 0.86 -34.69 -7.32
N TYR A 147 2.01 -34.56 -6.68
CA TYR A 147 2.44 -33.36 -5.97
C TYR A 147 3.25 -32.46 -6.89
N LEU A 148 2.78 -31.24 -7.08
CA LEU A 148 3.30 -30.30 -8.06
C LEU A 148 3.52 -28.93 -7.41
N SER A 149 4.36 -28.12 -8.04
CA SER A 149 4.63 -26.77 -7.62
C SER A 149 4.82 -25.85 -8.81
N ALA A 150 4.42 -24.59 -8.62
CA ALA A 150 4.59 -23.54 -9.62
C ALA A 150 5.06 -22.25 -8.96
N LYS A 151 5.83 -21.47 -9.74
CA LYS A 151 6.17 -20.09 -9.44
C LYS A 151 5.17 -19.19 -10.16
N ILE A 152 4.47 -18.35 -9.41
CA ILE A 152 3.56 -17.32 -9.93
C ILE A 152 4.21 -15.96 -9.73
N THR A 153 4.40 -15.23 -10.82
CA THR A 153 4.89 -13.85 -10.79
C THR A 153 3.77 -12.90 -11.15
N LEU A 154 3.46 -11.97 -10.26
CA LEU A 154 2.55 -10.87 -10.52
C LEU A 154 3.34 -9.67 -11.02
N VAL A 155 2.87 -9.05 -12.10
CA VAL A 155 3.43 -7.81 -12.65
C VAL A 155 2.34 -6.74 -12.64
N LEU A 156 2.40 -5.85 -11.67
CA LEU A 156 1.54 -4.66 -11.62
C LEU A 156 2.14 -3.57 -12.49
N PHE A 157 1.33 -2.97 -13.36
CA PHE A 157 1.79 -1.92 -14.26
C PHE A 157 0.69 -0.89 -14.52
N VAL A 158 1.06 0.19 -15.20
CA VAL A 158 0.15 1.27 -15.60
C VAL A 158 -0.46 0.97 -16.97
N ASP A 159 -1.73 0.59 -16.99
CA ASP A 159 -2.52 0.33 -18.19
C ASP A 159 -2.95 1.65 -18.86
N ASN A 160 -3.35 2.66 -18.07
CA ASN A 160 -3.71 4.00 -18.55
C ASN A 160 -3.13 5.09 -17.65
N LYS A 161 -2.90 6.28 -18.21
CA LYS A 161 -2.33 7.43 -17.48
C LYS A 161 -3.30 7.93 -16.40
N PHE A 162 -2.75 8.22 -15.22
CA PHE A 162 -3.47 8.85 -14.11
C PHE A 162 -3.34 10.38 -14.15
N ASN A 163 -4.39 11.07 -13.71
CA ASN A 163 -4.40 12.54 -13.65
C ASN A 163 -4.54 13.09 -12.22
N ASN A 164 -5.01 12.28 -11.28
CA ASN A 164 -5.34 12.71 -9.92
C ASN A 164 -4.79 11.72 -8.89
N THR A 165 -4.72 12.15 -7.64
CA THR A 165 -4.41 11.27 -6.51
C THR A 165 -5.47 10.17 -6.36
N GLN A 166 -5.03 8.93 -6.14
CA GLN A 166 -5.90 7.77 -5.95
C GLN A 166 -5.33 6.83 -4.89
N ASN A 167 -6.22 6.14 -4.16
CA ASN A 167 -5.85 5.08 -3.22
C ASN A 167 -6.76 3.89 -3.49
N PHE A 168 -6.17 2.80 -3.94
CA PHE A 168 -6.85 1.53 -4.18
C PHE A 168 -6.59 0.61 -3.02
N MET A 169 -7.64 0.21 -2.32
CA MET A 169 -7.58 -0.84 -1.32
C MET A 169 -8.08 -2.14 -1.93
N VAL A 170 -7.23 -3.16 -1.98
CA VAL A 170 -7.61 -4.51 -2.38
C VAL A 170 -7.60 -5.37 -1.14
N ASN A 171 -8.79 -5.85 -0.76
CA ASN A 171 -8.92 -6.78 0.36
C ASN A 171 -8.37 -8.16 0.00
N GLY A 172 -7.82 -8.85 0.99
CA GLY A 172 -7.40 -10.24 0.82
C GLY A 172 -8.54 -11.12 0.31
N MET A 173 -8.22 -12.02 -0.62
CA MET A 173 -9.20 -12.83 -1.33
C MET A 173 -8.58 -14.15 -1.80
N ASP A 174 -9.43 -15.12 -2.12
CA ASP A 174 -9.05 -16.25 -2.95
C ASP A 174 -8.81 -15.73 -4.37
N ALA A 175 -7.58 -15.86 -4.88
CA ALA A 175 -7.18 -15.22 -6.13
C ALA A 175 -7.24 -16.19 -7.31
N LEU A 176 -6.58 -17.34 -7.16
CA LEU A 176 -6.33 -18.28 -8.25
C LEU A 176 -6.63 -19.71 -7.82
N THR A 177 -7.02 -20.50 -8.80
CA THR A 177 -7.37 -21.91 -8.63
C THR A 177 -6.68 -22.73 -9.70
N VAL A 178 -6.21 -23.91 -9.33
CA VAL A 178 -5.61 -24.87 -10.27
C VAL A 178 -6.64 -25.94 -10.58
N TYR A 179 -6.78 -26.24 -11.86
CA TYR A 179 -7.65 -27.26 -12.42
C TYR A 179 -6.83 -28.29 -13.18
N ASN A 180 -7.34 -29.51 -13.26
CA ASN A 180 -6.94 -30.51 -14.22
C ASN A 180 -8.04 -30.65 -15.27
N SER A 181 -7.72 -30.45 -16.54
CA SER A 181 -8.62 -30.88 -17.61
C SER A 181 -8.38 -32.35 -17.90
N SER A 182 -9.42 -33.17 -17.86
CA SER A 182 -9.44 -34.50 -18.48
C SER A 182 -10.20 -34.43 -19.81
N SER A 183 -9.97 -35.39 -20.72
CA SER A 183 -10.56 -35.43 -22.06
C SER A 183 -12.10 -35.27 -22.08
N PRO A 184 -12.71 -34.90 -23.24
CA PRO A 184 -14.13 -34.56 -23.31
C PRO A 184 -15.03 -35.67 -22.77
N GLY A 185 -15.90 -35.34 -21.81
CA GLY A 185 -16.94 -36.25 -21.30
C GLY A 185 -16.93 -36.51 -19.80
N ILE A 186 -15.90 -36.07 -19.07
CA ILE A 186 -15.89 -36.12 -17.60
C ILE A 186 -16.30 -34.74 -17.06
N THR A 187 -17.36 -34.69 -16.25
CA THR A 187 -17.67 -33.50 -15.46
C THR A 187 -16.56 -33.31 -14.45
N GLU A 188 -15.77 -32.23 -14.62
CA GLU A 188 -14.74 -31.85 -13.67
C GLU A 188 -15.34 -31.83 -12.26
N SER A 189 -14.81 -32.67 -11.36
CA SER A 189 -15.09 -32.45 -9.94
C SER A 189 -14.40 -31.14 -9.59
N GLY A 190 -15.17 -30.16 -9.12
CA GLY A 190 -14.68 -28.81 -8.89
C GLY A 190 -13.40 -28.78 -8.04
N PRO A 191 -12.57 -27.75 -8.23
CA PRO A 191 -11.29 -27.61 -7.56
C PRO A 191 -11.49 -27.57 -6.04
N LYS A 192 -10.49 -28.04 -5.29
CA LYS A 192 -10.51 -27.97 -3.83
C LYS A 192 -9.46 -26.98 -3.36
N GLY A 193 -9.86 -25.78 -2.94
CA GLY A 193 -8.94 -24.79 -2.39
C GLY A 193 -8.23 -23.91 -3.42
N ASN A 194 -7.86 -22.71 -2.97
CA ASN A 194 -7.40 -21.61 -3.80
C ASN A 194 -6.08 -21.04 -3.27
N ALA A 195 -5.24 -20.53 -4.17
CA ALA A 195 -4.16 -19.64 -3.80
C ALA A 195 -4.76 -18.28 -3.39
N LYS A 196 -4.33 -17.76 -2.24
CA LYS A 196 -4.87 -16.53 -1.66
C LYS A 196 -3.93 -15.35 -1.88
N THR A 197 -4.49 -14.15 -1.84
CA THR A 197 -3.72 -12.90 -1.68
C THR A 197 -4.08 -12.27 -0.34
N GLY A 198 -3.10 -11.68 0.33
CA GLY A 198 -3.32 -10.74 1.42
C GLY A 198 -3.94 -9.42 0.95
N THR A 199 -4.31 -8.58 1.93
CA THR A 199 -4.76 -7.20 1.67
C THR A 199 -3.57 -6.34 1.27
N PHE A 200 -3.73 -5.51 0.25
CA PHE A 200 -2.72 -4.56 -0.19
C PHE A 200 -3.34 -3.25 -0.66
N SER A 201 -2.49 -2.24 -0.85
CA SER A 201 -2.93 -0.95 -1.36
C SER A 201 -2.02 -0.40 -2.45
N VAL A 202 -2.60 0.28 -3.42
CA VAL A 202 -1.86 1.01 -4.44
C VAL A 202 -2.25 2.48 -4.35
N ARG A 203 -1.29 3.32 -3.98
CA ARG A 203 -1.48 4.77 -3.84
C ARG A 203 -0.75 5.50 -4.95
N ILE A 204 -1.49 6.36 -5.63
CA ILE A 204 -1.00 7.25 -6.67
C ILE A 204 -1.11 8.66 -6.12
N LEU A 205 0.03 9.32 -5.98
CA LEU A 205 0.19 10.57 -5.25
C LEU A 205 0.50 11.69 -6.23
N SER A 206 -0.33 12.73 -6.29
CA SER A 206 -0.05 13.91 -7.11
C SER A 206 1.06 14.76 -6.48
N ASN A 207 1.63 15.67 -7.27
CA ASN A 207 2.55 16.67 -6.73
C ASN A 207 1.79 17.77 -5.95
N SER A 208 0.46 17.81 -6.06
CA SER A 208 -0.45 18.83 -5.52
C SER A 208 -1.36 18.31 -4.40
N LEU A 209 -0.90 17.29 -3.65
CA LEU A 209 -1.68 16.68 -2.56
C LEU A 209 -2.13 17.66 -1.49
N GLY A 210 -1.36 18.71 -1.25
CA GLY A 210 -1.62 19.67 -0.21
C GLY A 210 -0.87 20.97 -0.39
N LYS A 211 -1.19 21.90 0.52
CA LYS A 211 -0.68 23.26 0.55
C LYS A 211 -0.19 23.58 1.95
N VAL A 212 0.87 24.38 2.03
CA VAL A 212 1.36 24.96 3.28
C VAL A 212 0.83 26.39 3.41
N ILE A 213 0.26 26.70 4.57
CA ILE A 213 -0.23 28.03 4.93
C ILE A 213 0.52 28.49 6.18
N VAL A 214 1.07 29.70 6.16
CA VAL A 214 1.76 30.29 7.32
C VAL A 214 1.01 31.55 7.75
N THR A 215 0.58 31.59 9.01
CA THR A 215 -0.25 32.67 9.56
C THR A 215 0.29 33.17 10.91
N PRO A 216 0.66 34.46 11.04
CA PRO A 216 0.82 35.43 9.96
C PRO A 216 2.05 35.09 9.11
N LEU A 217 2.04 35.50 7.84
CA LEU A 217 3.20 35.35 6.94
C LEU A 217 4.36 36.30 7.34
N LEU A 218 4.02 37.47 7.90
CA LEU A 218 4.97 38.44 8.43
C LEU A 218 4.86 38.47 9.96
N VAL A 219 5.93 38.10 10.64
CA VAL A 219 6.02 38.16 12.11
C VAL A 219 6.70 39.47 12.50
N ASN A 220 5.94 40.38 13.11
CA ASN A 220 6.48 41.66 13.59
C ASN A 220 6.95 41.55 15.04
N LEU A 221 8.26 41.65 15.26
CA LEU A 221 8.89 41.57 16.58
C LEU A 221 9.10 42.95 17.23
N GLY A 222 8.67 44.02 16.55
CA GLY A 222 8.73 45.40 17.02
C GLY A 222 10.15 45.96 17.10
N ASN A 223 10.35 46.90 18.03
CA ASN A 223 11.63 47.56 18.22
C ASN A 223 12.47 46.85 19.28
N PHE A 224 13.76 46.68 18.97
CA PHE A 224 14.78 46.24 19.90
C PHE A 224 15.64 47.43 20.31
N TYR A 225 15.65 47.74 21.61
CA TYR A 225 16.35 48.91 22.13
C TYR A 225 17.70 48.49 22.70
N THR A 226 18.78 49.01 22.12
CA THR A 226 20.18 48.71 22.49
C THR A 226 20.53 49.08 23.94
N SER A 227 19.72 49.94 24.58
CA SER A 227 19.88 50.34 25.97
C SER A 227 19.46 49.26 26.99
N PHE A 228 18.68 48.26 26.58
CA PHE A 228 18.17 47.21 27.47
C PHE A 228 18.79 45.86 27.13
N LYS A 229 19.93 45.54 27.77
CA LYS A 229 20.64 44.28 27.57
C LYS A 229 19.82 43.08 28.02
N GLY A 230 19.98 41.94 27.34
CA GLY A 230 19.32 40.68 27.70
C GLY A 230 17.81 40.65 27.43
N THR A 231 17.27 41.65 26.72
CA THR A 231 15.85 41.66 26.36
C THR A 231 15.59 40.63 25.26
N LYS A 232 14.48 39.89 25.37
CA LYS A 232 13.98 39.04 24.29
C LYS A 232 12.68 39.61 23.74
N ARG A 233 12.45 39.45 22.44
CA ARG A 233 11.16 39.73 21.80
C ARG A 233 10.68 38.47 21.13
N SER A 234 9.38 38.19 21.24
CA SER A 234 8.80 37.01 20.63
C SER A 234 7.41 37.29 20.10
N ALA A 235 7.04 36.55 19.05
CA ALA A 235 5.70 36.57 18.50
C ALA A 235 5.36 35.21 17.88
N PRO A 236 4.11 34.73 18.01
CA PRO A 236 3.70 33.43 17.50
C PRO A 236 3.40 33.48 16.00
N PHE A 237 3.54 32.31 15.36
CA PHE A 237 3.00 32.03 14.03
C PHE A 237 2.61 30.55 13.93
N THR A 238 1.66 30.24 13.05
CA THR A 238 1.18 28.88 12.82
C THR A 238 1.51 28.46 11.40
N VAL A 239 2.07 27.26 11.26
CA VAL A 239 2.20 26.57 9.98
C VAL A 239 1.10 25.51 9.90
N THR A 240 0.29 25.57 8.85
CA THR A 240 -0.77 24.60 8.60
C THR A 240 -0.49 23.87 7.30
N ALA A 241 -0.36 22.55 7.37
CA ALA A 241 -0.37 21.69 6.20
C ALA A 241 -1.82 21.28 5.92
N GLN A 242 -2.34 21.61 4.74
CA GLN A 242 -3.73 21.39 4.37
C GLN A 242 -3.82 20.49 3.13
N GLN A 243 -4.74 19.54 3.15
CA GLN A 243 -5.10 18.73 2.00
C GLN A 243 -5.71 19.61 0.90
N GLN A 244 -5.31 19.39 -0.34
CA GLN A 244 -5.85 20.09 -1.50
C GLN A 244 -6.66 19.15 -2.41
N GLU A 245 -6.30 17.86 -2.43
CA GLU A 245 -7.00 16.83 -3.21
C GLU A 245 -7.55 15.72 -2.32
N GLY A 246 -8.83 15.39 -2.53
CA GLY A 246 -9.52 14.28 -1.89
C GLY A 246 -9.16 12.92 -2.49
N VAL A 247 -9.28 11.85 -1.70
CA VAL A 247 -9.23 10.45 -2.18
C VAL A 247 -10.43 9.67 -1.69
N VAL A 248 -10.88 8.71 -2.49
CA VAL A 248 -12.06 7.88 -2.19
C VAL A 248 -11.82 7.00 -0.96
N ALA A 249 -10.68 6.30 -0.92
CA ALA A 249 -10.26 5.54 0.25
C ALA A 249 -9.30 6.37 1.11
N PRO A 250 -9.70 6.78 2.34
CA PRO A 250 -8.84 7.59 3.18
C PRO A 250 -7.56 6.87 3.61
N PHE A 251 -6.48 7.62 3.82
CA PHE A 251 -5.27 7.13 4.47
C PHE A 251 -4.56 8.25 5.25
N LEU A 252 -3.79 7.86 6.26
CA LEU A 252 -2.92 8.76 7.00
C LEU A 252 -1.53 8.80 6.37
N MET A 253 -0.90 9.96 6.40
CA MET A 253 0.45 10.16 5.91
C MET A 253 1.23 11.04 6.88
N PRO A 254 2.37 10.58 7.40
CA PRO A 254 3.21 11.39 8.27
C PRO A 254 3.78 12.58 7.52
N LEU A 255 3.85 13.71 8.22
CA LEU A 255 4.43 14.96 7.74
C LEU A 255 5.71 15.28 8.48
N LYS A 256 6.69 15.71 7.70
CA LYS A 256 7.88 16.41 8.17
C LYS A 256 7.79 17.89 7.84
N ILE A 257 8.38 18.72 8.70
CA ILE A 257 8.52 20.16 8.51
C ILE A 257 9.98 20.56 8.67
N LYS A 258 10.42 21.53 7.86
CA LYS A 258 11.75 22.11 7.90
C LYS A 258 11.69 23.61 7.67
N PHE A 259 12.57 24.32 8.35
CA PHE A 259 12.77 25.76 8.20
C PHE A 259 14.12 26.01 7.54
N ILE A 260 14.09 26.62 6.35
CA ILE A 260 15.27 26.95 5.57
C ILE A 260 15.55 28.44 5.75
N PRO A 261 16.66 28.85 6.37
CA PRO A 261 17.00 30.25 6.56
C PRO A 261 17.29 30.92 5.22
N GLN A 262 17.12 32.23 5.16
CA GLN A 262 17.54 33.03 4.00
C GLN A 262 19.04 32.86 3.72
N ASP A 263 19.39 32.78 2.44
CA ASP A 263 20.78 32.73 1.99
C ASP A 263 21.62 33.90 2.55
N GLY A 264 22.83 33.59 3.01
CA GLY A 264 23.81 34.58 3.49
C GLY A 264 23.70 34.97 4.97
N LEU A 265 22.80 34.33 5.73
CA LEU A 265 22.78 34.40 7.20
C LEU A 265 23.59 33.24 7.80
N GLU A 266 24.41 33.55 8.80
CA GLU A 266 25.18 32.54 9.54
C GLU A 266 24.31 31.91 10.63
N LEU A 267 24.39 30.59 10.77
CA LEU A 267 23.70 29.85 11.83
C LEU A 267 24.56 29.77 13.10
N THR A 268 23.90 29.81 14.26
CA THR A 268 24.47 29.75 15.60
C THR A 268 23.70 28.77 16.48
N ASP A 269 24.17 28.57 17.72
CA ASP A 269 23.51 27.72 18.72
C ASP A 269 23.23 26.31 18.19
N ASN A 270 24.22 25.66 17.57
CA ASN A 270 24.06 24.36 16.89
C ASN A 270 22.93 24.37 15.85
N ASP A 271 22.96 25.35 14.95
CA ASP A 271 21.98 25.54 13.89
C ASP A 271 20.55 25.84 14.36
N THR A 272 20.36 26.30 15.60
CA THR A 272 19.02 26.64 16.14
C THR A 272 18.71 28.14 16.17
N ALA A 273 19.68 28.98 15.78
CA ALA A 273 19.51 30.41 15.64
C ALA A 273 20.23 30.90 14.37
N MET A 274 19.79 32.01 13.82
CA MET A 274 20.44 32.69 12.69
C MET A 274 20.82 34.12 13.07
N LYS A 275 22.07 34.51 12.83
CA LYS A 275 22.54 35.88 13.06
C LYS A 275 21.87 36.83 12.08
N LEU A 276 21.48 37.99 12.58
CA LEU A 276 20.81 39.02 11.81
C LEU A 276 21.77 40.10 11.35
N LYS A 277 21.41 40.71 10.22
CA LYS A 277 22.13 41.83 9.61
C LYS A 277 21.18 43.01 9.45
N ASN A 278 21.74 44.21 9.48
CA ASN A 278 20.94 45.40 9.14
C ASN A 278 20.67 45.43 7.63
N THR A 279 19.47 45.84 7.23
CA THR A 279 19.07 45.95 5.83
C THR A 279 20.04 46.85 5.07
N GLY A 280 20.63 46.31 3.99
CA GLY A 280 21.63 47.04 3.18
C GLY A 280 23.06 47.01 3.75
N ASN A 281 23.32 46.28 4.84
CA ASN A 281 24.65 46.08 5.40
C ASN A 281 25.02 44.58 5.40
N ALA A 282 26.28 44.28 5.09
CA ALA A 282 26.80 42.91 5.09
C ALA A 282 27.21 42.40 6.49
N SER A 283 27.41 43.31 7.45
CA SER A 283 27.87 42.98 8.81
C SER A 283 26.72 42.58 9.73
N ASP A 284 26.99 41.61 10.61
CA ASP A 284 26.06 41.19 11.65
C ASP A 284 25.74 42.34 12.60
N ASN A 285 24.49 42.44 13.03
CA ASN A 285 24.01 43.52 13.88
C ASN A 285 24.01 43.19 15.38
N GLY A 286 24.50 42.01 15.76
CA GLY A 286 24.56 41.53 17.14
C GLY A 286 23.27 40.87 17.64
N LEU A 287 22.25 40.72 16.80
CA LEU A 287 21.01 40.00 17.11
C LEU A 287 20.97 38.64 16.41
N GLN A 288 20.18 37.72 16.97
CA GLN A 288 19.87 36.43 16.37
C GLN A 288 18.38 36.10 16.48
N LEU A 289 17.87 35.39 15.46
CA LEU A 289 16.50 34.86 15.43
C LEU A 289 16.53 33.34 15.61
N SER A 290 15.70 32.84 16.52
CA SER A 290 15.41 31.41 16.68
C SER A 290 13.91 31.16 16.52
N ILE A 291 13.55 29.91 16.26
CA ILE A 291 12.16 29.46 16.20
C ILE A 291 12.00 28.38 17.28
N GLU A 292 10.97 28.49 18.10
CA GLU A 292 10.67 27.55 19.18
C GLU A 292 9.33 26.85 18.89
N ASP A 293 9.27 25.53 19.09
CA ASP A 293 8.02 24.78 19.10
C ASP A 293 7.22 25.14 20.35
N THR A 294 5.98 25.60 20.20
CA THR A 294 5.17 25.96 21.37
C THR A 294 4.74 24.77 22.21
N ALA A 295 4.70 23.57 21.63
CA ALA A 295 4.27 22.37 22.34
C ALA A 295 5.39 21.80 23.23
N THR A 296 6.64 21.81 22.77
CA THR A 296 7.78 21.27 23.53
C THR A 296 8.61 22.33 24.22
N GLY A 297 8.60 23.57 23.72
CA GLY A 297 9.50 24.64 24.15
C GLY A 297 10.91 24.54 23.56
N ASP A 298 11.16 23.54 22.69
CA ASP A 298 12.48 23.34 22.10
C ASP A 298 12.72 24.29 20.93
N LYS A 299 13.98 24.70 20.76
CA LYS A 299 14.40 25.41 19.56
C LYS A 299 14.47 24.44 18.36
N ILE A 300 13.95 24.90 17.24
CA ILE A 300 13.99 24.20 15.96
C ILE A 300 15.40 24.30 15.38
N SER A 301 15.90 23.18 14.86
CA SER A 301 17.13 23.17 14.08
C SER A 301 16.84 23.57 12.63
N PHE A 302 17.44 24.65 12.15
CA PHE A 302 17.35 25.06 10.75
C PHE A 302 17.95 23.99 9.83
N ASN A 303 17.40 23.89 8.61
CA ASN A 303 17.78 22.90 7.60
C ASN A 303 17.57 21.42 7.98
N LYS A 304 16.96 21.13 9.13
CA LYS A 304 16.66 19.78 9.59
C LYS A 304 15.17 19.47 9.47
N ASP A 305 14.84 18.24 9.10
CA ASP A 305 13.46 17.77 9.10
C ASP A 305 13.03 17.38 10.51
N GLU A 306 11.85 17.83 10.93
CA GLU A 306 11.21 17.50 12.19
C GLU A 306 9.79 16.98 11.99
N GLY A 307 9.26 16.24 12.96
CA GLY A 307 7.88 15.73 12.89
C GLY A 307 6.85 16.86 13.01
N MET A 308 5.89 16.88 12.08
CA MET A 308 4.75 17.80 12.10
C MET A 308 3.44 17.11 12.53
N GLY A 309 3.36 15.79 12.37
CA GLY A 309 2.17 14.97 12.67
C GLY A 309 1.61 14.30 11.42
N ASP A 310 0.46 13.63 11.55
CA ASP A 310 -0.13 12.87 10.45
C ASP A 310 -1.27 13.66 9.81
N ILE A 311 -1.25 13.80 8.47
CA ILE A 311 -2.38 14.32 7.72
C ILE A 311 -3.28 13.18 7.25
N SER A 312 -4.58 13.34 7.46
CA SER A 312 -5.59 12.46 6.86
C SER A 312 -5.91 12.93 5.45
N LEU A 313 -5.57 12.12 4.46
CA LEU A 313 -6.02 12.29 3.09
C LEU A 313 -7.26 11.45 2.88
N GLY A 314 -8.44 12.07 2.84
CA GLY A 314 -9.68 11.37 2.58
C GLY A 314 -10.85 12.31 2.29
N GLY A 315 -11.95 11.73 1.82
CA GLY A 315 -13.19 12.46 1.55
C GLY A 315 -13.19 13.19 0.21
N SER A 316 -14.39 13.43 -0.34
CA SER A 316 -14.58 14.21 -1.57
C SER A 316 -14.34 15.70 -1.37
N ALA A 317 -14.43 16.19 -0.13
CA ALA A 317 -14.03 17.52 0.27
C ALA A 317 -12.66 17.44 0.96
N ALA A 318 -11.63 17.99 0.32
CA ALA A 318 -10.29 18.11 0.89
C ALA A 318 -10.36 18.85 2.24
N SER A 319 -10.18 18.11 3.33
CA SER A 319 -10.47 18.60 4.69
C SER A 319 -9.36 18.26 5.70
N GLY A 320 -8.43 17.37 5.33
CA GLY A 320 -7.24 17.10 6.14
C GLY A 320 -6.46 18.38 6.42
N SER A 321 -6.14 18.63 7.68
CA SER A 321 -5.39 19.82 8.09
C SER A 321 -4.60 19.53 9.35
N VAL A 322 -3.32 19.87 9.36
CA VAL A 322 -2.41 19.71 10.49
C VAL A 322 -1.81 21.08 10.81
N PRO A 323 -2.33 21.79 11.84
CA PRO A 323 -1.74 23.03 12.31
C PRO A 323 -0.64 22.76 13.34
N LYS A 324 0.48 23.48 13.26
CA LYS A 324 1.54 23.48 14.27
C LYS A 324 1.98 24.93 14.55
N THR A 325 1.98 25.31 15.83
CA THR A 325 2.27 26.68 16.26
C THR A 325 3.69 26.79 16.78
N TYR A 326 4.36 27.86 16.38
CA TYR A 326 5.72 28.19 16.70
C TYR A 326 5.80 29.60 17.25
N VAL A 327 6.92 29.93 17.90
CA VAL A 327 7.24 31.28 18.33
C VAL A 327 8.58 31.68 17.72
N ALA A 328 8.60 32.81 17.01
CA ALA A 328 9.84 33.43 16.59
C ALA A 328 10.41 34.22 17.78
N VAL A 329 11.68 34.01 18.11
CA VAL A 329 12.35 34.65 19.26
C VAL A 329 13.58 35.41 18.78
N LEU A 330 13.56 36.72 18.98
CA LEU A 330 14.68 37.63 18.77
C LEU A 330 15.45 37.81 20.09
N SER A 331 16.76 37.63 20.04
CA SER A 331 17.66 37.79 21.19
C SER A 331 19.02 38.35 20.77
N GLU A 332 19.81 38.78 21.75
CA GLU A 332 21.20 39.19 21.54
C GLU A 332 22.08 37.95 21.31
N VAL A 333 23.05 38.05 20.40
CA VAL A 333 24.12 37.05 20.28
C VAL A 333 25.03 37.20 21.51
N PRO A 334 25.31 36.13 22.28
CA PRO A 334 26.17 36.21 23.45
C PRO A 334 27.54 36.83 23.13
N GLY A 335 27.89 37.91 23.84
CA GLY A 335 29.17 38.61 23.66
C GLY A 335 29.27 39.56 22.47
N ALA A 336 28.23 39.68 21.64
CA ALA A 336 28.20 40.61 20.52
C ALA A 336 27.72 42.02 20.94
N ASN A 337 28.16 43.04 20.20
CA ASN A 337 27.64 44.40 20.33
C ASN A 337 26.45 44.58 19.40
N VAL A 338 25.30 45.00 19.95
CA VAL A 338 24.11 45.30 19.14
C VAL A 338 24.28 46.66 18.46
N THR A 339 24.10 46.71 17.14
CA THR A 339 24.19 47.95 16.35
C THR A 339 22.80 48.43 15.93
N THR A 340 22.58 49.74 15.94
CA THR A 340 21.31 50.34 15.54
C THR A 340 21.09 50.23 14.03
N GLY A 341 19.92 49.76 13.63
CA GLY A 341 19.50 49.72 12.23
C GLY A 341 18.20 48.93 12.05
N ARG A 342 17.62 49.03 10.86
CA ARG A 342 16.51 48.16 10.46
C ARG A 342 17.08 46.79 10.12
N PHE A 343 16.39 45.72 10.52
CA PHE A 343 16.72 44.35 10.15
C PHE A 343 15.49 43.62 9.63
N GLU A 344 15.72 42.60 8.81
CA GLU A 344 14.70 41.68 8.31
C GLU A 344 15.38 40.31 8.13
N ALA A 345 14.65 39.24 8.38
CA ALA A 345 15.07 37.88 8.03
C ALA A 345 13.90 37.12 7.44
N ARG A 346 14.21 36.17 6.57
CA ARG A 346 13.23 35.28 5.95
C ARG A 346 13.60 33.84 6.26
N SER A 347 12.57 33.01 6.37
CA SER A 347 12.71 31.57 6.46
C SER A 347 11.66 30.93 5.57
N THR A 348 12.07 29.97 4.74
CA THR A 348 11.17 29.18 3.92
C THR A 348 10.74 27.95 4.70
N VAL A 349 9.43 27.77 4.84
CA VAL A 349 8.85 26.59 5.46
C VAL A 349 8.59 25.54 4.39
N VAL A 350 9.16 24.35 4.57
CA VAL A 350 8.95 23.20 3.69
C VAL A 350 8.27 22.10 4.50
N VAL A 351 7.16 21.59 3.98
CA VAL A 351 6.47 20.41 4.53
C VAL A 351 6.58 19.28 3.52
N THR A 352 6.98 18.11 3.97
CA THR A 352 7.16 16.92 3.12
C THR A 352 6.38 15.74 3.67
N TYR A 353 5.85 14.94 2.75
CA TYR A 353 5.25 13.65 3.03
C TYR A 353 6.31 12.57 3.21
N GLU A 354 6.11 11.68 4.19
CA GLU A 354 6.93 10.47 4.36
C GLU A 354 6.46 9.30 3.49
#